data_AF-E0XSQ4-F1
#
_entry.id   AF-E0XSQ4-F1
#
_cell.length_a   1.000
_cell.length_b   1.000
_cell.length_c   1.000
_cell.angle_alpha   90.00
_cell.angle_beta   90.00
_cell.angle_gamma   90.00
#
_symmetry.space_group_name_H-M   'P 1'
#
loop_
_entity.id
_entity.type
_entity.pdbx_description
1 polymer ?
#
loop_
_entity_poly.entity_id
_entity_poly.type
_entity_poly.pdbx_seq_one_letter_code
_entity_poly.pdbx_strand_id
1 'polypeptide(L)' 'MEVMRQNHGSKRSRGRNSNRRNGSSRNQTFDSNGPSVRIRGNASQVHEKYLAMARDASSSGDRIAAENYFQHAEHY' A
#
# COMPACT_ATOMS: atom_id res chain seq x y z
N MET A 1 8.26 15.88 -52.60
CA MET A 1 7.17 16.12 -51.64
C MET A 1 6.48 14.77 -51.50
N GLU A 2 6.36 14.13 -50.35
CA GLU A 2 6.20 14.59 -48.98
C GLU A 2 6.54 13.43 -48.02
N VAL A 3 7.04 13.78 -46.84
CA VAL A 3 7.50 12.88 -45.78
C VAL A 3 6.34 12.68 -44.82
N MET A 4 5.90 11.44 -44.56
CA MET A 4 5.03 11.16 -43.41
C MET A 4 5.55 9.98 -42.58
N ARG A 5 6.39 10.39 -41.63
CA ARG A 5 6.85 9.67 -40.46
C ARG A 5 5.67 9.49 -39.51
N GLN A 6 5.21 8.27 -39.26
CA GLN A 6 4.27 7.99 -38.18
C GLN A 6 4.69 6.76 -37.37
N ASN A 7 5.21 7.11 -36.21
CA ASN A 7 5.72 6.28 -35.13
C ASN A 7 4.55 5.66 -34.36
N HIS A 8 4.32 4.35 -34.55
CA HIS A 8 3.32 3.59 -33.77
C HIS A 8 3.95 2.34 -33.13
N GLY A 9 5.20 2.46 -32.69
CA GLY A 9 5.88 1.45 -31.90
C GLY A 9 5.50 1.56 -30.43
N SER A 10 4.59 0.70 -29.99
CA SER A 10 4.61 -0.08 -28.75
C SER A 10 5.24 0.53 -27.48
N LYS A 11 4.54 0.30 -26.35
CA LYS A 11 4.97 0.43 -24.94
C LYS A 11 4.57 1.72 -24.23
N ARG A 12 3.37 1.70 -23.64
CA ARG A 12 3.19 1.65 -22.17
C ARG A 12 1.72 1.86 -21.85
N SER A 13 0.97 0.77 -21.79
CA SER A 13 -0.18 0.67 -20.91
C SER A 13 0.32 0.79 -19.47
N ARG A 14 0.58 2.02 -19.02
CA ARG A 14 0.66 2.31 -17.58
C ARG A 14 -0.76 2.14 -17.07
N GLY A 15 -1.04 0.93 -16.58
CA GLY A 15 -2.21 0.65 -15.77
C GLY A 15 -2.24 1.62 -14.59
N ARG A 16 -2.89 2.76 -14.79
CA ARG A 16 -3.38 3.62 -13.72
C ARG A 16 -4.70 3.01 -13.26
N ASN A 17 -4.61 1.81 -12.68
CA ASN A 17 -5.60 1.33 -11.74
C ASN A 17 -5.26 1.92 -10.36
N SER A 18 -5.25 3.25 -10.26
CA SER A 18 -5.34 3.92 -8.96
C SER A 18 -6.80 4.24 -8.74
N ASN A 19 -7.51 3.14 -8.50
CA ASN A 19 -8.55 3.01 -7.52
C ASN A 19 -9.22 4.33 -7.14
N ARG A 20 -10.36 4.57 -7.80
CA ARG A 20 -11.57 5.18 -7.27
C ARG A 20 -11.41 5.55 -5.78
N ARG A 21 -11.00 6.80 -5.53
CA ARG A 21 -11.34 7.53 -4.31
C ARG A 21 -12.86 7.67 -4.30
N ASN A 22 -13.56 6.62 -3.90
CA ASN A 22 -15.01 6.64 -3.80
C ASN A 22 -15.40 6.09 -2.43
N GLY A 23 -16.04 6.95 -1.66
CA GLY A 23 -16.85 6.56 -0.53
C GLY A 23 -16.04 6.28 0.72
N SER A 24 -16.04 7.26 1.61
CA SER A 24 -16.16 7.01 3.04
C SER A 24 -17.20 5.89 3.26
N SER A 25 -16.72 4.67 3.39
CA SER A 25 -17.50 3.56 3.89
C SER A 25 -16.78 3.11 5.14
N ARG A 26 -17.36 3.51 6.27
CA ARG A 26 -16.91 3.24 7.63
C ARG A 26 -16.76 1.74 7.94
N ASN A 27 -17.18 0.88 7.01
CA ASN A 27 -17.11 -0.58 7.05
C ASN A 27 -16.31 -1.17 5.88
N GLN A 28 -15.39 -0.43 5.25
CA GLN A 28 -14.47 -1.02 4.29
C GLN A 28 -13.52 -1.96 5.03
N THR A 29 -13.53 -3.23 4.60
CA THR A 29 -12.51 -4.18 5.01
C THR A 29 -11.27 -3.91 4.17
N PHE A 30 -10.20 -3.47 4.82
CA PHE A 30 -8.91 -3.24 4.19
C PHE A 30 -8.12 -4.55 4.12
N ASP A 31 -7.37 -4.71 3.03
CA ASP A 31 -6.43 -5.81 2.82
C ASP A 31 -5.03 -5.20 2.73
N SER A 32 -4.35 -5.13 3.87
CA SER A 32 -3.04 -4.51 3.99
C SER A 32 -1.97 -5.49 3.59
N ASN A 33 -1.24 -5.15 2.53
CA ASN A 33 -0.12 -5.95 2.05
C ASN A 33 1.17 -5.43 2.71
N GLY A 34 1.34 -5.76 4.00
CA GLY A 34 2.60 -5.51 4.69
C GLY A 34 3.74 -6.36 4.11
N PRO A 35 5.00 -6.00 4.41
CA PRO A 35 6.18 -6.67 3.86
C PRO A 35 6.28 -8.17 4.22
N SER A 36 5.62 -8.58 5.30
CA SER A 36 5.69 -9.93 5.88
C SER A 36 4.30 -10.56 6.11
N VAL A 37 3.29 -9.75 6.42
CA VAL A 37 1.97 -10.23 6.83
C VAL A 37 0.87 -9.48 6.10
N ARG A 38 -0.08 -10.24 5.54
CA ARG A 38 -1.33 -9.68 5.03
C ARG A 38 -2.31 -9.52 6.18
N ILE A 39 -2.65 -8.28 6.50
CA ILE A 39 -3.61 -7.99 7.56
C ILE A 39 -4.94 -7.62 6.91
N ARG A 40 -5.97 -8.39 7.22
CA ARG A 40 -7.35 -8.10 6.80
C ARG A 40 -8.17 -7.67 8.02
N GLY A 41 -8.97 -6.62 7.86
CA GLY A 41 -9.84 -6.10 8.92
C GLY A 41 -10.36 -4.71 8.61
N ASN A 42 -11.07 -4.12 9.56
CA ASN A 42 -11.34 -2.68 9.48
C ASN A 42 -10.04 -1.88 9.72
N ALA A 43 -10.06 -0.59 9.41
CA ALA A 43 -8.88 0.28 9.54
C ALA A 43 -8.26 0.27 10.96
N SER A 44 -9.09 0.38 12.01
CA SER A 44 -8.63 0.36 13.41
C SER A 44 -7.92 -0.94 13.79
N GLN A 45 -8.49 -2.07 13.38
CA GLN A 45 -7.92 -3.41 13.65
C GLN A 45 -6.59 -3.59 12.92
N VAL A 46 -6.48 -3.06 11.71
CA VAL A 46 -5.26 -3.10 10.92
C VAL A 46 -4.19 -2.25 11.59
N HIS A 47 -4.54 -1.02 11.98
CA HIS A 47 -3.66 -0.09 12.69
C HIS A 47 -3.12 -0.71 13.99
N GLU A 48 -3.99 -1.24 14.85
CA GLU A 48 -3.59 -1.87 16.11
C GLU A 48 -2.62 -3.05 15.90
N LYS A 49 -2.84 -3.85 14.87
CA LYS A 49 -1.93 -4.95 14.50
C LYS A 49 -0.56 -4.43 14.05
N TYR A 50 -0.50 -3.38 13.23
CA TYR A 50 0.77 -2.78 12.84
C TYR A 50 1.51 -2.17 14.02
N LEU A 51 0.81 -1.51 14.97
CA LEU A 51 1.44 -1.02 16.20
C LEU A 51 2.02 -2.15 17.05
N ALA A 52 1.32 -3.28 17.16
CA ALA A 52 1.84 -4.44 17.89
C ALA A 52 3.11 -5.00 17.23
N MET A 53 3.11 -5.18 15.90
CA MET A 53 4.29 -5.64 15.15
C MET A 53 5.45 -4.63 15.22
N ALA A 54 5.18 -3.33 15.20
CA ALA A 54 6.19 -2.29 15.33
C ALA A 54 6.89 -2.33 16.70
N ARG A 55 6.12 -2.54 17.78
CA ARG A 55 6.66 -2.69 19.14
C ARG A 55 7.49 -3.97 19.27
N ASP A 56 7.02 -5.08 18.72
CA ASP A 56 7.75 -6.34 18.72
C ASP A 56 9.10 -6.21 17.98
N ALA A 57 9.09 -5.67 16.76
CA ALA A 57 10.29 -5.39 15.98
C ALA A 57 11.23 -4.39 16.66
N SER A 58 10.68 -3.37 17.33
CA SER A 58 11.49 -2.43 18.10
C SER A 58 12.16 -3.10 19.31
N SER A 59 11.48 -4.04 19.96
CA SER A 59 12.02 -4.78 21.11
C SER A 59 13.05 -5.83 20.72
N SER A 60 12.93 -6.41 19.53
CA SER A 60 13.90 -7.37 18.97
C SER A 60 15.14 -6.70 18.36
N GLY A 61 15.13 -5.38 18.23
CA GLY A 61 16.24 -4.57 17.71
C GLY A 61 16.20 -4.35 16.19
N ASP A 62 15.16 -4.83 15.50
CA ASP A 62 14.94 -4.57 14.07
C ASP A 62 14.26 -3.22 13.85
N ARG A 63 15.08 -2.16 13.93
CA ARG A 63 14.62 -0.78 13.78
C ARG A 63 14.05 -0.46 12.39
N ILE A 64 14.52 -1.14 11.34
CA ILE A 64 14.05 -0.90 9.97
C ILE A 64 12.64 -1.47 9.81
N ALA A 65 12.41 -2.68 10.31
CA ALA A 65 11.07 -3.27 10.31
C ALA A 65 10.10 -2.46 11.18
N ALA A 66 10.53 -2.00 12.36
CA ALA A 66 9.70 -1.18 13.24
C ALA A 66 9.20 0.11 12.54
N GLU A 67 10.10 0.86 11.91
CA GLU A 67 9.76 2.07 11.16
C GLU A 67 8.79 1.78 10.01
N ASN A 68 9.02 0.69 9.28
CA ASN A 68 8.12 0.28 8.21
C ASN A 68 6.70 0.00 8.75
N TYR A 69 6.59 -0.71 9.86
CA TYR A 69 5.30 -1.00 10.50
C TYR A 69 4.63 0.26 11.04
N PHE A 70 5.38 1.22 11.60
CA PHE A 70 4.80 2.50 12.05
C PHE A 70 4.21 3.30 10.88
N GLN A 71 4.88 3.33 9.73
CA GLN A 71 4.32 3.99 8.54
C GLN A 71 3.05 3.32 8.04
N HIS A 72 2.96 1.98 8.14
CA HIS A 72 1.73 1.27 7.82
C HIS A 72 0.62 1.55 8.85
N ALA A 73 0.95 1.61 10.14
CA ALA A 73 0.02 2.01 11.20
C ALA A 73 -0.58 3.40 10.91
N GLU A 74 0.25 4.40 10.57
CA GLU A 74 -0.21 5.75 10.23
C GLU A 74 -1.08 5.81 8.95
N HIS A 75 -0.94 4.83 8.06
CA HIS A 75 -1.72 4.78 6.82
C HIS A 75 -3.15 4.29 7.04
N TYR A 76 -3.39 3.47 8.06
CA TYR A 76 -4.67 2.81 8.34
C TYR A 76 -5.42 3.50 9.47
#